data_AF-A0A969L5H9-F1
#
_entry.id   AF-A0A969L5H9-F1
#
_cell.length_a   1.000
_cell.length_b   1.000
_cell.length_c   1.000
_cell.angle_alpha   90.00
_cell.angle_beta   90.00
_cell.angle_gamma   90.00
#
_symmetry.space_group_name_H-M   'P 1'
#
loop_
_entity.id
_entity.type
_entity.pdbx_description
1 polymer ?
#
loop_
_entity_poly.entity_id
_entity_poly.type
_entity_poly.pdbx_seq_one_letter_code
_entity_poly.pdbx_strand_id
1 'polypeptide(L)'
;MPQELKYLSIVESALIPKAQSWAAAVGLWQFIPSTGQQYGLHQDWFIDERMDLYKSTDAACRYLKFLYNYHGDWQLALAAYNCGPGRVNWAVKRAGGKNVDFWKIY
;
A
#
# COMPACT_ATOMS: atom_id res chain seq x y z
N MET A 1 -6.91 -13.53 -0.68
CA MET A 1 -5.68 -12.90 -0.14
C MET A 1 -5.42 -13.48 1.24
N PRO A 2 -4.18 -13.46 1.74
CA PRO A 2 -3.88 -13.83 3.13
C PRO A 2 -4.66 -12.97 4.12
N GLN A 3 -5.18 -13.58 5.19
CA GLN A 3 -6.00 -12.89 6.18
C GLN A 3 -5.18 -12.00 7.10
N GLU A 4 -3.87 -12.26 7.18
CA GLU A 4 -2.90 -11.56 7.98
C GLU A 4 -2.70 -10.12 7.48
N LEU A 5 -2.96 -9.85 6.20
CA LEU A 5 -2.82 -8.52 5.60
C LEU A 5 -3.74 -7.47 6.25
N LYS A 6 -4.83 -7.88 6.90
CA LYS A 6 -5.68 -6.94 7.65
C LYS A 6 -4.92 -6.25 8.78
N TYR A 7 -3.91 -6.90 9.36
CA TYR A 7 -3.12 -6.33 10.44
C TYR A 7 -2.22 -5.18 9.97
N LEU A 8 -1.97 -5.05 8.66
CA LEU A 8 -1.27 -3.90 8.09
C LEU A 8 -1.99 -2.59 8.44
N SER A 9 -3.32 -2.56 8.42
CA SER A 9 -4.10 -1.37 8.81
C SER A 9 -3.87 -0.92 10.26
N ILE A 10 -3.50 -1.85 11.16
CA ILE A 10 -3.10 -1.53 12.54
C ILE A 10 -1.74 -0.83 12.53
N VAL A 11 -0.79 -1.33 11.75
CA VAL A 11 0.56 -0.73 11.63
C VAL A 11 0.48 0.67 11.00
N GLU A 12 -0.36 0.85 9.99
CA GLU A 12 -0.47 2.11 9.26
C GLU A 12 -1.17 3.22 10.06
N SER A 13 -2.18 2.90 10.86
CA SER A 13 -3.06 3.94 11.45
C SER A 13 -3.52 3.67 12.87
N ALA A 14 -3.15 2.54 13.48
CA ALA A 14 -3.78 2.02 14.70
C ALA A 14 -5.32 1.92 14.60
N LEU A 15 -5.83 1.65 13.39
CA LEU A 15 -7.25 1.60 13.04
C LEU A 15 -8.00 2.93 13.23
N ILE A 16 -7.31 4.06 13.11
CA ILE A 16 -7.90 5.40 13.20
C ILE A 16 -8.29 5.87 11.79
N PRO A 17 -9.60 5.97 11.44
CA PRO A 17 -10.02 6.30 10.08
C PRO A 17 -9.67 7.70 9.62
N LYS A 18 -9.34 8.60 10.56
CA LYS A 18 -8.94 9.98 10.28
C LYS A 18 -7.45 10.23 10.52
N ALA A 19 -6.64 9.17 10.65
CA ALA A 19 -5.20 9.31 10.79
C ALA A 19 -4.62 10.03 9.58
N GLN A 20 -3.75 11.01 9.82
CA GLN A 20 -3.06 11.75 8.78
C GLN A 20 -1.57 11.81 9.11
N SER A 21 -0.73 11.37 8.18
CA SER A 21 0.71 11.52 8.30
C SER A 21 1.18 12.93 7.94
N TRP A 22 2.40 13.27 8.38
CA TRP A 22 3.08 14.49 7.96
C TRP A 22 3.29 14.59 6.44
N ALA A 23 3.28 13.44 5.74
CA ALA A 23 3.43 13.33 4.28
C ALA A 23 2.07 13.24 3.54
N ALA A 24 0.97 13.62 4.20
CA ALA A 24 -0.39 13.64 3.65
C ALA A 24 -0.99 12.27 3.27
N ALA A 25 -0.46 11.18 3.82
CA ALA A 25 -1.11 9.88 3.79
C ALA A 25 -2.29 9.87 4.78
N VAL A 26 -3.44 9.31 4.38
CA VAL A 26 -4.69 9.44 5.14
C VAL A 26 -5.40 8.10 5.30
N GLY A 27 -6.07 7.96 6.44
CA GLY A 27 -7.03 6.91 6.74
C GLY A 27 -6.39 5.61 7.20
N LEU A 28 -7.22 4.56 7.25
CA LEU A 28 -6.84 3.27 7.83
C LEU A 28 -5.62 2.63 7.16
N TRP A 29 -5.52 2.87 5.85
CA TRP A 29 -4.54 2.26 4.97
C TRP A 29 -3.45 3.25 4.54
N GLN A 30 -3.46 4.47 5.10
CA GLN A 30 -2.49 5.53 4.82
C GLN A 30 -2.26 5.75 3.32
N PHE A 31 -3.35 5.95 2.57
CA PHE A 31 -3.24 6.27 1.15
C PHE A 31 -2.72 7.70 0.97
N ILE A 32 -1.68 7.86 0.15
CA ILE A 32 -1.36 9.16 -0.43
C ILE A 32 -2.41 9.55 -1.48
N PRO A 33 -2.61 10.85 -1.78
CA PRO A 33 -3.69 11.30 -2.67
C PRO A 33 -3.68 10.61 -4.04
N SER A 34 -2.50 10.52 -4.67
CA SER A 34 -2.31 9.95 -6.01
C SER A 34 -2.68 8.47 -6.07
N THR A 35 -2.20 7.67 -5.12
CA THR A 35 -2.55 6.24 -5.04
C THR A 35 -4.04 6.08 -4.71
N GLY A 36 -4.59 6.88 -3.79
CA GLY A 36 -6.02 6.84 -3.50
C GLY A 36 -6.87 7.04 -4.76
N GLN A 37 -6.58 8.08 -5.54
CA GLN A 37 -7.28 8.35 -6.80
C GLN A 37 -7.09 7.23 -7.83
N GLN A 38 -5.87 6.71 -7.98
CA GLN A 38 -5.60 5.58 -8.89
C GLN A 38 -6.47 4.36 -8.57
N TYR A 39 -6.77 4.15 -7.28
CA TYR A 39 -7.63 3.06 -6.82
C TYR A 39 -9.09 3.49 -6.59
N GLY A 40 -9.51 4.64 -7.13
CA GLY A 40 -10.92 5.05 -7.16
C GLY A 40 -11.44 5.66 -5.86
N LEU A 41 -10.56 6.14 -4.97
CA LEU A 41 -10.95 6.92 -3.80
C LEU A 41 -11.07 8.38 -4.20
N HIS A 42 -12.31 8.88 -4.22
CA HIS A 42 -12.63 10.26 -4.53
C HIS A 42 -12.15 11.20 -3.43
N GLN A 43 -11.60 12.34 -3.83
CA GLN A 43 -11.06 13.36 -2.96
C GLN A 43 -11.42 14.73 -3.52
N ASP A 44 -12.17 15.51 -2.75
CA ASP A 44 -12.45 16.92 -2.99
C ASP A 44 -12.34 17.72 -1.69
N TRP A 45 -12.80 18.97 -1.70
CA TRP A 45 -12.70 19.86 -0.55
C TRP A 45 -13.55 19.43 0.66
N PHE A 46 -14.59 18.62 0.44
CA PHE A 46 -15.57 18.20 1.44
C PHE A 46 -15.48 16.71 1.78
N ILE A 47 -15.05 15.90 0.83
CA ILE A 47 -15.03 14.44 0.90
C ILE A 47 -13.62 13.93 0.66
N ASP A 48 -13.12 13.11 1.57
CA ASP A 48 -11.91 12.32 1.38
C ASP A 48 -12.22 10.85 1.66
N GLU A 49 -12.45 10.07 0.60
CA GLU A 49 -12.81 8.66 0.70
C GLU A 49 -11.67 7.77 1.20
N ARG A 50 -10.44 8.30 1.35
CA ARG A 50 -9.37 7.60 2.05
C ARG A 50 -9.70 7.36 3.53
N MET A 51 -10.56 8.19 4.10
CA MET A 51 -11.06 8.04 5.48
C MET A 51 -12.25 7.07 5.60
N ASP A 52 -12.88 6.68 4.48
CA ASP A 52 -14.00 5.75 4.49
C ASP A 52 -13.52 4.31 4.71
N LEU A 53 -14.04 3.64 5.73
CA LEU A 53 -13.63 2.29 6.12
C LEU A 53 -13.75 1.28 4.96
N TYR A 54 -14.88 1.26 4.27
CA TYR A 54 -15.18 0.23 3.27
C TYR A 54 -14.45 0.52 1.97
N LYS A 55 -14.51 1.77 1.48
CA LYS A 55 -13.89 2.17 0.22
C LYS A 55 -12.37 2.07 0.30
N SER A 56 -11.77 2.59 1.38
CA SER A 56 -10.31 2.49 1.56
C SER A 56 -9.83 1.05 1.70
N THR A 57 -10.60 0.18 2.35
CA THR A 57 -10.25 -1.25 2.48
C THR A 57 -10.35 -2.00 1.15
N ASP A 58 -11.38 -1.75 0.35
CA ASP A 58 -11.49 -2.31 -1.00
C ASP A 58 -10.30 -1.84 -1.88
N ALA A 59 -9.99 -0.54 -1.85
CA ALA A 59 -8.85 0.02 -2.56
C ALA A 59 -7.52 -0.61 -2.11
N ALA A 60 -7.30 -0.79 -0.81
CA ALA A 60 -6.11 -1.43 -0.26
C ALA A 60 -5.98 -2.88 -0.71
N CYS A 61 -7.08 -3.63 -0.72
CA CYS A 61 -7.10 -5.01 -1.20
C CYS A 61 -6.74 -5.10 -2.68
N ARG A 62 -7.29 -4.20 -3.52
CA ARG A 62 -6.94 -4.12 -4.95
C ARG A 62 -5.48 -3.73 -5.15
N TYR A 63 -4.96 -2.79 -4.36
CA TYR A 63 -3.56 -2.37 -4.45
C TYR A 63 -2.58 -3.48 -4.03
N LEU A 64 -2.82 -4.12 -2.89
CA LEU A 64 -2.02 -5.25 -2.42
C LEU A 64 -2.02 -6.42 -3.41
N LYS A 65 -3.18 -6.71 -4.03
CA LYS A 65 -3.28 -7.71 -5.08
C LYS A 65 -2.47 -7.33 -6.32
N PHE A 66 -2.48 -6.07 -6.73
CA PHE A 66 -1.64 -5.57 -7.82
C PHE A 66 -0.15 -5.75 -7.50
N LEU A 67 0.29 -5.36 -6.30
CA LEU A 67 1.69 -5.49 -5.87
C LEU A 67 2.13 -6.96 -5.84
N TYR A 68 1.29 -7.86 -5.32
CA TYR A 68 1.55 -9.29 -5.33
C TYR A 68 1.64 -9.84 -6.76
N ASN A 69 0.70 -9.48 -7.64
CA ASN A 69 0.75 -9.93 -9.04
C ASN A 69 2.01 -9.43 -9.77
N TYR A 70 2.51 -8.25 -9.39
CA TYR A 70 3.70 -7.66 -9.98
C TYR A 70 4.98 -8.33 -9.47
N HIS A 71 5.09 -8.60 -8.17
CA HIS A 71 6.30 -9.12 -7.54
C HIS A 71 6.33 -10.65 -7.38
N GLY A 72 5.18 -11.31 -7.39
CA GLY A 72 5.04 -12.76 -7.14
C GLY A 72 5.28 -13.18 -5.67
N ASP A 73 5.57 -12.24 -4.78
CA ASP A 73 5.94 -12.49 -3.39
C ASP A 73 5.31 -11.45 -2.45
N TRP A 74 4.78 -11.91 -1.31
CA TRP A 74 4.09 -11.05 -0.35
C TRP A 74 5.02 -10.14 0.45
N GLN A 75 6.26 -10.56 0.72
CA GLN A 75 7.23 -9.73 1.43
C GLN A 75 7.66 -8.56 0.55
N LEU A 76 7.90 -8.81 -0.74
CA LEU A 76 8.15 -7.76 -1.73
C LEU A 76 6.92 -6.85 -1.93
N ALA A 77 5.71 -7.41 -1.95
CA ALA A 77 4.49 -6.63 -2.06
C ALA A 77 4.29 -5.70 -0.85
N LEU A 78 4.53 -6.18 0.37
CA LEU A 78 4.45 -5.37 1.59
C LEU A 78 5.55 -4.30 1.63
N ALA A 79 6.78 -4.64 1.22
CA ALA A 79 7.84 -3.67 1.07
C ALA A 79 7.46 -2.57 0.08
N ALA A 80 6.90 -2.96 -1.07
CA ALA A 80 6.46 -2.03 -2.12
C ALA A 80 5.28 -1.16 -1.68
N TYR A 81 4.39 -1.69 -0.83
CA TYR A 81 3.30 -0.93 -0.25
C TYR A 81 3.86 0.22 0.62
N ASN A 82 4.84 -0.08 1.47
CA ASN A 82 5.41 0.89 2.41
C ASN A 82 6.36 1.90 1.75
N CYS A 83 7.29 1.45 0.91
CA CYS A 83 8.35 2.30 0.36
C CYS A 83 8.11 2.72 -1.11
N GLY A 84 7.06 2.19 -1.73
CA GLY A 84 6.69 2.44 -3.12
C GLY A 84 7.27 1.38 -4.09
N PRO A 85 6.48 0.93 -5.09
CA PRO A 85 6.89 -0.15 -6.01
C PRO A 85 8.13 0.21 -6.84
N GLY A 86 8.32 1.48 -7.17
CA GLY A 86 9.51 1.94 -7.90
C GLY A 86 10.82 1.67 -7.15
N ARG A 87 10.84 1.85 -5.81
CA ARG A 87 12.04 1.59 -5.00
C ARG A 87 12.35 0.11 -4.92
N VAL A 88 11.33 -0.72 -4.68
CA VAL A 88 11.49 -2.18 -4.69
C VAL A 88 11.94 -2.67 -6.07
N ASN A 89 11.38 -2.13 -7.16
CA ASN A 89 11.80 -2.46 -8.52
C ASN A 89 13.26 -2.15 -8.78
N TRP A 90 13.74 -1.01 -8.28
CA TRP A 90 15.15 -0.65 -8.39
C TRP A 90 16.04 -1.60 -7.58
N ALA A 91 15.65 -1.94 -6.36
CA ALA A 91 16.40 -2.87 -5.51
C ALA A 91 16.44 -4.30 -6.10
N VAL A 92 15.31 -4.81 -6.58
CA VAL A 92 15.21 -6.12 -7.28
C VAL A 92 16.11 -6.15 -8.51
N LYS A 93 16.10 -5.08 -9.33
CA LYS A 93 17.01 -4.98 -10.50
C LYS A 93 18.48 -5.00 -10.09
N ARG A 94 18.85 -4.29 -9.03
CA ARG A 94 20.23 -4.25 -8.52
C ARG A 94 20.69 -5.61 -7.98
N ALA A 95 19.79 -6.39 -7.40
CA ALA A 95 20.07 -7.69 -6.79
C ALA A 95 20.05 -8.88 -7.78
N GLY A 96 19.91 -8.63 -9.10
CA GLY A 96 19.99 -9.67 -10.13
C GLY A 96 18.69 -9.90 -10.92
N GLY A 97 17.64 -9.11 -10.68
CA GLY A 97 16.44 -9.11 -11.51
C GLY A 97 15.34 -10.06 -11.03
N LYS A 98 14.71 -10.79 -11.96
CA LYS A 98 13.56 -11.66 -11.63
C LYS A 98 14.07 -12.88 -10.83
N ASN A 99 13.34 -13.27 -9.78
CA ASN A 99 13.66 -14.33 -8.80
C ASN A 99 14.54 -13.91 -7.60
N VAL A 100 14.64 -12.62 -7.34
CA VAL A 100 15.23 -12.11 -6.09
C VAL A 100 14.13 -12.02 -5.03
N ASP A 101 14.37 -12.61 -3.87
CA ASP A 101 13.48 -12.53 -2.71
C ASP A 101 13.71 -11.24 -1.90
N PHE A 102 12.84 -10.97 -0.93
CA PHE A 102 12.93 -9.78 -0.07
C PHE A 102 14.28 -9.65 0.65
N TRP A 103 14.87 -10.76 1.11
CA TRP A 103 16.09 -10.75 1.91
C TRP A 103 17.34 -10.42 1.09
N LYS A 104 17.29 -10.61 -0.23
CA LYS A 104 18.38 -10.27 -1.14
C LYS A 104 18.37 -8.81 -1.61
N ILE A 105 17.26 -8.09 -1.41
CA ILE A 105 17.16 -6.67 -1.78
C ILE A 105 17.40 -5.70 -0.62
N TYR A 106 17.44 -6.22 0.61
CA TYR A 106 17.77 -5.49 1.82
C TYR A 106 19.28 -5.59 2.10
#